data_AF-A0A6I6Y3U6-F1
#
_entry.id   AF-A0A6I6Y3U6-F1
#
_cell.length_a   1.000
_cell.length_b   1.000
_cell.length_c   1.000
_cell.angle_alpha   90.00
_cell.angle_beta   90.00
_cell.angle_gamma   90.00
#
_symmetry.space_group_name_H-M   'P 1'
#
loop_
_entity.id
_entity.type
_entity.pdbx_description
1 polymer ?
#
loop_
_entity_poly.entity_id
_entity_poly.type
_entity_poly.pdbx_seq_one_letter_code
_entity_poly.pdbx_strand_id
1 'polypeptide(L)'
;MAEGLNQPLLLGAALSAVAGLLHLAIIVVGPRWYRLFGAGERLAVAAEKGHRYPALITAAIAGVLLVWSAYALSAAGLLGRLPLLLPVICLITLVYLARGLLGPLLLAGTGRSKRFIVISSLICLGFGVVHLVGLLQQWSTLA
;
A
#
# COMPACT_ATOMS: atom_id res chain seq x y z
N MET A 1 5.80 -26.45 -13.85
CA MET A 1 5.83 -25.34 -14.83
C MET A 1 4.62 -24.47 -14.59
N ALA A 2 4.77 -23.31 -13.96
CA ALA A 2 3.78 -22.24 -14.12
C ALA A 2 4.25 -21.42 -15.34
N GLU A 3 3.90 -21.89 -16.54
CA GLU A 3 4.02 -21.08 -17.76
C GLU A 3 2.90 -20.04 -17.73
N GLY A 4 3.11 -18.96 -17.00
CA GLY A 4 2.14 -17.88 -16.88
C GLY A 4 2.50 -16.89 -15.79
N LEU A 5 2.22 -15.62 -16.04
CA LEU A 5 2.34 -14.56 -15.04
C LEU A 5 1.42 -14.86 -13.84
N ASN A 6 1.90 -14.62 -12.63
CA ASN A 6 1.09 -14.79 -11.42
C ASN A 6 0.02 -13.70 -11.34
N GLN A 7 -1.21 -14.02 -11.74
CA GLN A 7 -2.31 -13.06 -11.79
C GLN A 7 -2.59 -12.37 -10.44
N PRO A 8 -2.58 -13.07 -9.28
CA PRO A 8 -2.73 -12.41 -7.99
C PRO A 8 -1.63 -11.38 -7.71
N LEU A 9 -0.35 -11.68 -7.96
CA LEU A 9 0.74 -10.72 -7.75
C LEU A 9 0.70 -9.57 -8.74
N LEU A 10 0.27 -9.79 -9.98
CA LEU A 10 -0.01 -8.70 -10.94
C LEU A 10 -1.10 -7.77 -10.44
N LEU A 11 -2.18 -8.34 -9.90
CA LEU A 11 -3.26 -7.54 -9.30
C LEU A 11 -2.74 -6.78 -8.07
N GLY A 12 -1.99 -7.44 -7.19
CA GLY A 12 -1.35 -6.81 -6.01
C GLY A 12 -0.41 -5.66 -6.40
N ALA A 13 0.35 -5.83 -7.48
CA ALA A 13 1.19 -4.79 -8.05
C ALA A 13 0.39 -3.60 -8.56
N ALA A 14 -0.65 -3.85 -9.38
CA ALA A 14 -1.50 -2.81 -9.94
C ALA A 14 -2.23 -2.03 -8.83
N LEU A 15 -2.76 -2.73 -7.84
CA LEU A 15 -3.42 -2.14 -6.68
C LEU A 15 -2.47 -1.26 -5.85
N SER A 16 -1.24 -1.74 -5.61
CA SER A 16 -0.21 -0.95 -4.91
C SER A 16 0.22 0.28 -5.72
N ALA A 17 0.32 0.16 -7.05
CA ALA A 17 0.62 1.29 -7.93
C ALA A 17 -0.48 2.35 -7.90
N VAL A 18 -1.74 1.95 -8.07
CA VAL A 18 -2.91 2.86 -7.99
C VAL A 18 -2.95 3.56 -6.63
N ALA A 19 -2.71 2.83 -5.53
CA ALA A 19 -2.65 3.42 -4.21
C ALA A 19 -1.49 4.43 -4.07
N GLY A 20 -0.30 4.12 -4.60
CA GLY A 20 0.84 5.04 -4.62
C GLY A 20 0.54 6.32 -5.42
N LEU A 21 -0.01 6.19 -6.62
CA LEU A 21 -0.41 7.31 -7.46
C LEU A 21 -1.50 8.17 -6.80
N LEU A 22 -2.46 7.54 -6.11
CA LEU A 22 -3.48 8.24 -5.34
C LEU A 22 -2.86 9.11 -4.24
N HIS A 23 -1.83 8.63 -3.55
CA HIS A 23 -1.11 9.42 -2.55
C HIS A 23 -0.40 10.63 -3.19
N LEU A 24 0.21 10.46 -4.37
CA LEU A 24 0.77 11.59 -5.10
C LEU A 24 -0.31 12.60 -5.51
N ALA A 25 -1.47 12.13 -5.96
CA ALA A 25 -2.60 13.00 -6.30
C ALA A 25 -3.14 13.77 -5.08
N ILE A 26 -3.12 13.18 -3.88
CA ILE A 26 -3.45 13.89 -2.62
C ILE A 26 -2.52 15.09 -2.41
N ILE A 27 -1.22 14.95 -2.72
CA ILE A 27 -0.25 16.04 -2.60
C ILE A 27 -0.56 17.15 -3.61
N VAL A 28 -0.83 16.78 -4.87
CA VAL A 28 -1.10 17.74 -5.97
C VAL A 28 -2.39 18.52 -5.73
N VAL A 29 -3.46 17.86 -5.27
CA VAL A 29 -4.74 18.54 -4.98
C VAL A 29 -4.71 19.26 -3.64
N GLY A 30 -3.89 18.79 -2.70
CA GLY A 30 -3.63 19.48 -1.45
C GLY A 30 -4.70 19.25 -0.37
N PRO A 31 -4.93 20.23 0.53
CA PRO A 31 -5.63 20.04 1.80
C PRO A 31 -7.03 19.44 1.72
N ARG A 32 -7.78 19.77 0.66
CA ARG A 32 -9.13 19.23 0.44
C ARG A 32 -9.11 17.71 0.35
N TRP A 33 -8.10 17.14 -0.32
CA TRP A 33 -7.96 15.69 -0.46
C TRP A 33 -7.46 15.05 0.83
N TYR A 34 -6.60 15.71 1.61
CA TYR A 34 -6.25 15.23 2.95
C TYR A 34 -7.50 15.03 3.85
N ARG A 35 -8.49 15.94 3.78
CA ARG A 35 -9.78 15.77 4.48
C ARG A 35 -10.66 14.70 3.84
N LEU A 36 -10.80 14.72 2.51
CA LEU A 36 -11.64 13.76 1.78
C LEU A 36 -11.23 12.31 2.05
N PHE A 37 -9.92 12.04 1.98
CA PHE A 37 -9.36 10.72 2.28
C PHE A 37 -9.22 10.47 3.79
N GLY A 38 -9.59 11.41 4.66
CA GLY A 38 -9.64 11.19 6.10
C GLY A 38 -8.27 11.03 6.78
N ALA A 39 -7.21 11.64 6.20
CA ALA A 39 -5.86 11.65 6.78
C ALA A 39 -5.81 12.33 8.16
N GLY A 40 -6.84 13.09 8.51
CA GLY A 40 -7.03 13.76 9.80
C GLY A 40 -6.87 15.28 9.67
N GLU A 41 -7.59 16.03 10.50
CA GLU A 41 -7.66 17.49 10.37
C GLU A 41 -6.30 18.16 10.59
N ARG A 42 -5.46 17.57 11.44
CA ARG A 42 -4.09 18.08 11.70
C ARG A 42 -3.24 18.12 10.43
N LEU A 43 -3.33 17.10 9.57
CA LEU A 43 -2.57 17.04 8.32
C LEU A 43 -3.13 18.01 7.28
N ALA A 44 -4.46 18.11 7.19
CA ALA A 44 -5.12 19.03 6.27
C ALA A 44 -4.82 20.50 6.62
N VAL A 45 -5.00 20.90 7.87
CA VAL A 45 -4.72 22.27 8.33
C VAL A 45 -3.24 22.62 8.18
N ALA A 46 -2.34 21.68 8.45
CA ALA A 46 -0.92 21.92 8.22
C ALA A 46 -0.59 22.11 6.74
N ALA A 47 -1.24 21.36 5.85
CA ALA A 47 -1.10 21.55 4.40
C ALA A 47 -1.67 22.91 3.96
N GLU A 48 -2.78 23.39 4.54
CA GLU A 48 -3.33 24.73 4.26
C GLU A 48 -2.36 25.85 4.68
N LYS A 49 -1.69 25.65 5.82
CA LYS A 49 -0.66 26.57 6.31
C LYS A 49 0.65 26.51 5.52
N GLY A 50 0.71 25.73 4.45
CA GLY A 50 1.91 25.61 3.60
C GLY A 50 3.04 24.79 4.24
N HIS A 51 2.77 24.03 5.31
CA HIS A 51 3.79 23.16 5.87
C HIS A 51 4.13 22.02 4.90
N ARG A 52 5.42 21.68 4.79
CA ARG A 52 5.90 20.65 3.85
C ARG A 52 5.79 19.23 4.39
N TYR A 53 5.72 19.05 5.70
CA TYR A 53 5.72 17.72 6.31
C TYR A 53 4.52 16.83 5.92
N PRO A 54 3.28 17.33 5.69
CA PRO A 54 2.18 16.49 5.21
C PRO A 54 2.50 15.90 3.84
N ALA A 55 3.03 16.71 2.92
CA ALA A 55 3.45 16.26 1.60
C ALA A 55 4.61 15.25 1.69
N LEU A 56 5.59 15.49 2.55
CA LEU A 56 6.73 14.59 2.73
C LEU A 56 6.31 13.21 3.25
N ILE A 57 5.41 13.16 4.25
CA ILE A 57 4.89 11.89 4.77
C ILE A 57 4.09 11.17 3.69
N THR A 58 3.20 11.88 2.97
CA THR A 58 2.40 11.27 1.90
C THR A 58 3.27 10.77 0.75
N ALA A 59 4.34 11.50 0.39
CA ALA A 59 5.29 11.10 -0.64
C ALA A 59 6.09 9.87 -0.21
N ALA A 60 6.49 9.79 1.06
CA ALA A 60 7.17 8.61 1.60
C ALA A 60 6.26 7.36 1.50
N ILE A 61 4.98 7.49 1.87
CA ILE A 61 4.01 6.39 1.73
C ILE A 61 3.84 6.01 0.25
N ALA A 62 3.71 6.98 -0.65
CA ALA A 62 3.61 6.74 -2.09
C ALA A 62 4.84 5.97 -2.61
N GLY A 63 6.04 6.38 -2.23
CA GLY A 63 7.30 5.73 -2.60
C GLY A 63 7.35 4.27 -2.14
N VAL A 64 6.99 4.00 -0.88
CA VAL A 64 6.93 2.63 -0.34
C VAL A 64 5.95 1.77 -1.15
N LEU A 65 4.76 2.27 -1.46
CA LEU A 65 3.76 1.53 -2.24
C LEU A 65 4.21 1.26 -3.68
N LEU A 66 4.90 2.21 -4.33
CA LEU A 66 5.47 2.01 -5.66
C LEU A 66 6.61 0.99 -5.65
N VAL A 67 7.45 0.99 -4.61
CA VAL A 67 8.47 -0.04 -4.42
C VAL A 67 7.82 -1.41 -4.24
N TRP A 68 6.78 -1.53 -3.41
CA TRP A 68 6.06 -2.78 -3.22
C TRP A 68 5.38 -3.26 -4.51
N SER A 69 4.86 -2.34 -5.32
CA SER A 69 4.36 -2.64 -6.66
C SER A 69 5.46 -3.25 -7.55
N ALA A 70 6.66 -2.66 -7.59
CA ALA A 70 7.79 -3.18 -8.36
C ALA A 70 8.21 -4.59 -7.89
N TYR A 71 8.26 -4.83 -6.58
CA TYR A 71 8.52 -6.17 -6.03
C TYR A 71 7.43 -7.17 -6.41
N ALA A 72 6.15 -6.79 -6.36
CA ALA A 72 5.06 -7.65 -6.77
C ALA A 72 5.10 -7.96 -8.28
N LEU A 73 5.46 -7.00 -9.15
CA LEU A 73 5.69 -7.24 -10.58
C LEU A 73 6.87 -8.20 -10.84
N SER A 74 7.96 -8.06 -10.07
CA SER A 74 9.11 -8.96 -10.12
C SER A 74 8.72 -10.38 -9.70
N ALA A 75 7.97 -10.52 -8.60
CA ALA A 75 7.47 -11.81 -8.12
C ALA A 75 6.42 -12.43 -9.05
N ALA A 76 5.68 -11.60 -9.80
CA ALA A 76 4.74 -12.06 -10.82
C ALA A 76 5.40 -12.56 -12.10
N GLY A 77 6.71 -12.36 -12.27
CA GLY A 77 7.47 -12.73 -13.46
C GLY A 77 7.45 -11.70 -14.59
N LEU A 78 6.93 -10.49 -14.36
CA LEU A 78 6.90 -9.43 -15.38
C LEU A 78 8.19 -8.58 -15.40
N LEU A 79 8.78 -8.34 -14.24
CA LEU A 79 10.08 -7.69 -14.11
C LEU A 79 11.17 -8.72 -13.81
N GLY A 80 12.43 -8.35 -14.11
CA GLY A 80 13.60 -9.13 -13.69
C GLY A 80 13.62 -9.35 -12.17
N ARG A 81 14.30 -10.42 -11.73
CA ARG A 81 14.35 -10.83 -10.32
C ARG A 81 15.07 -9.77 -9.48
N LEU A 82 14.33 -9.09 -8.61
CA LEU A 82 14.87 -8.11 -7.66
C LEU A 82 15.58 -8.80 -6.48
N PRO A 83 16.53 -8.13 -5.81
CA PRO A 83 17.22 -8.70 -4.65
C PRO A 83 16.24 -8.99 -3.52
N LEU A 84 16.45 -10.06 -2.76
CA LEU A 84 15.65 -10.40 -1.58
C LEU A 84 14.13 -10.55 -1.87
N LEU A 85 13.77 -10.98 -3.07
CA LEU A 85 12.38 -11.03 -3.54
C LEU A 85 11.43 -11.80 -2.59
N LEU A 86 11.79 -13.02 -2.20
CA LEU A 86 10.97 -13.84 -1.29
C LEU A 86 10.77 -13.16 0.09
N PRO A 87 11.82 -12.80 0.85
CA PRO A 87 11.61 -12.17 2.16
C PRO A 87 10.89 -10.82 2.05
N VAL A 88 11.09 -10.05 0.98
CA VAL A 88 10.38 -8.79 0.77
C VAL A 88 8.89 -9.02 0.49
N ILE A 89 8.51 -10.00 -0.35
CA ILE A 89 7.09 -10.31 -0.60
C ILE A 89 6.42 -10.86 0.66
N CYS A 90 7.11 -11.69 1.44
CA CYS A 90 6.62 -12.14 2.75
C CYS A 90 6.37 -10.96 3.69
N LEU A 91 7.32 -10.02 3.76
CA LEU A 91 7.19 -8.81 4.57
C LEU A 91 6.03 -7.94 4.12
N ILE A 92 5.88 -7.69 2.81
CA ILE A 92 4.78 -6.88 2.25
C ILE A 92 3.43 -7.52 2.61
N THR A 93 3.30 -8.83 2.38
CA THR A 93 2.10 -9.59 2.74
C THR A 93 1.76 -9.43 4.22
N LEU A 94 2.75 -9.64 5.09
CA LEU A 94 2.59 -9.52 6.53
C LEU A 94 2.16 -8.11 6.93
N VAL A 95 2.80 -7.07 6.38
CA VAL A 95 2.46 -5.67 6.70
C VAL A 95 1.05 -5.34 6.25
N TYR A 96 0.62 -5.74 5.05
CA TYR A 96 -0.75 -5.51 4.59
C TYR A 96 -1.79 -6.21 5.47
N LEU A 97 -1.56 -7.48 5.81
CA LEU A 97 -2.46 -8.23 6.71
C LEU A 97 -2.50 -7.60 8.10
N ALA A 98 -1.35 -7.30 8.70
CA ALA A 98 -1.26 -6.68 10.01
C ALA A 98 -1.94 -5.31 10.03
N ARG A 99 -1.72 -4.49 9.00
CA ARG A 99 -2.39 -3.19 8.85
C ARG A 99 -3.90 -3.38 8.70
N GLY A 100 -4.35 -4.34 7.91
CA GLY A 100 -5.77 -4.63 7.72
C GLY A 100 -6.47 -5.04 9.03
N LEU A 101 -5.86 -5.97 9.77
CA LEU A 101 -6.40 -6.54 11.01
C LEU A 101 -6.27 -5.60 12.21
N LEU A 102 -5.08 -5.04 12.43
CA LEU A 102 -4.77 -4.22 13.60
C LEU A 102 -5.06 -2.73 13.38
N GLY A 103 -5.18 -2.28 12.12
CA GLY A 103 -5.43 -0.88 11.78
C GLY A 103 -6.63 -0.24 12.49
N PRO A 104 -7.79 -0.91 12.65
CA PRO A 104 -8.91 -0.35 13.40
C PRO A 104 -8.59 -0.06 14.86
N LEU A 105 -7.80 -0.93 15.50
CA LEU A 105 -7.36 -0.77 16.89
C LEU A 105 -6.27 0.30 17.00
N LEU A 106 -5.24 0.24 16.14
CA LEU A 106 -4.06 1.11 16.22
C LEU A 106 -4.36 2.56 15.79
N LEU A 107 -5.32 2.77 14.89
CA LEU A 107 -5.67 4.10 14.40
C LEU A 107 -6.84 4.74 15.16
N ALA A 108 -7.53 3.98 16.02
CA ALA A 108 -8.57 4.52 16.89
C ALA A 108 -8.02 5.65 17.76
N GLY A 109 -8.77 6.75 17.89
CA GLY A 109 -8.36 7.90 18.71
C GLY A 109 -7.25 8.78 18.12
N THR A 110 -6.66 8.42 16.97
CA THR A 110 -5.56 9.21 16.37
C THR A 110 -6.00 10.49 15.63
N GLY A 111 -7.29 10.82 15.66
CA GLY A 111 -7.88 11.96 14.92
C GLY A 111 -8.18 11.67 13.45
N ARG A 112 -8.01 10.42 13.00
CA ARG A 112 -8.46 9.94 11.68
C ARG A 112 -9.96 9.64 11.70
N SER A 113 -10.61 9.79 10.54
CA SER A 113 -12.04 9.52 10.46
C SER A 113 -12.32 8.02 10.60
N LYS A 114 -13.42 7.65 11.29
CA LYS A 114 -13.82 6.24 11.43
C LYS A 114 -13.99 5.55 10.07
N ARG A 115 -14.55 6.27 9.09
CA ARG A 115 -14.71 5.80 7.70
C ARG A 115 -13.37 5.49 7.06
N PHE A 116 -12.37 6.38 7.18
CA PHE A 116 -11.04 6.13 6.65
C PHE A 116 -10.42 4.89 7.28
N ILE A 117 -10.46 4.78 8.61
CA ILE A 117 -9.86 3.65 9.34
C ILE A 117 -10.43 2.33 8.82
N VAL A 118 -11.76 2.20 8.78
CA VAL A 118 -12.43 0.96 8.35
C VAL A 118 -12.15 0.66 6.87
N ILE A 119 -12.43 1.61 5.97
CA ILE A 119 -12.29 1.41 4.52
C ILE A 119 -10.86 1.05 4.17
N SER A 120 -9.90 1.82 4.68
CA SER A 120 -8.50 1.60 4.35
C SER A 120 -7.98 0.29 4.96
N SER A 121 -8.54 -0.17 6.09
CA SER A 121 -8.18 -1.46 6.67
C SER A 121 -8.73 -2.62 5.87
N LEU A 122 -9.95 -2.52 5.37
CA LEU A 122 -10.51 -3.51 4.45
C LEU A 122 -9.70 -3.57 3.14
N ILE A 123 -9.29 -2.42 2.59
CA ILE A 123 -8.43 -2.36 1.40
C ILE A 123 -7.09 -3.06 1.68
N CYS A 124 -6.39 -2.72 2.77
CA CYS A 124 -5.12 -3.37 3.09
C CYS A 124 -5.27 -4.86 3.37
N LEU A 125 -6.36 -5.29 4.01
CA LEU A 125 -6.64 -6.71 4.20
C LEU A 125 -6.83 -7.43 2.85
N GLY A 126 -7.60 -6.83 1.93
CA GLY A 126 -7.76 -7.34 0.57
C GLY A 126 -6.43 -7.44 -0.17
N PHE A 127 -5.59 -6.41 -0.09
CA PHE A 127 -4.25 -6.43 -0.71
C PHE A 127 -3.39 -7.54 -0.11
N GLY A 128 -3.43 -7.71 1.22
CA GLY A 128 -2.71 -8.77 1.93
C GLY A 128 -3.16 -10.17 1.51
N VAL A 129 -4.47 -10.40 1.33
CA VAL A 129 -4.99 -11.69 0.83
C VAL A 129 -4.54 -11.96 -0.60
N VAL A 130 -4.62 -10.96 -1.49
CA VAL A 130 -4.16 -11.07 -2.88
C VAL A 130 -2.67 -11.42 -2.94
N HIS A 131 -1.85 -10.73 -2.14
CA HIS A 131 -0.42 -11.02 -2.01
C HIS A 131 -0.15 -12.41 -1.43
N LEU A 132 -0.89 -12.83 -0.41
CA LEU A 132 -0.74 -14.16 0.22
C LEU A 132 -1.03 -15.28 -0.78
N VAL A 133 -2.15 -15.19 -1.51
CA VAL A 133 -2.50 -16.18 -2.54
C VAL A 133 -1.41 -16.27 -3.61
N GLY A 134 -0.94 -15.11 -4.09
CA GLY A 134 0.12 -15.05 -5.08
C GLY A 134 1.46 -15.60 -4.59
N LEU A 135 1.85 -15.29 -3.35
CA LEU A 135 3.03 -15.81 -2.69
C LEU A 135 2.98 -17.34 -2.56
N LEU A 136 1.84 -17.91 -2.14
CA LEU A 136 1.66 -19.35 -2.04
C LEU A 136 1.77 -20.05 -3.40
N GLN A 137 1.21 -19.45 -4.46
CA GLN A 137 1.31 -19.97 -5.83
C GLN A 137 2.74 -19.95 -6.37
N GLN A 138 3.54 -18.93 -6.00
CA GLN A 138 4.90 -18.75 -6.50
C GLN A 138 5.99 -19.28 -5.54
N TRP A 139 5.61 -19.86 -4.40
CA TRP A 139 6.54 -20.18 -3.30
C TRP A 139 7.74 -21.01 -3.75
N SER A 140 7.50 -22.11 -4.48
CA SER A 140 8.55 -23.01 -4.97
C SER A 140 9.46 -22.41 -6.05
N THR A 141 9.05 -21.32 -6.71
CA THR A 141 9.84 -20.61 -7.73
C THR A 141 10.68 -19.48 -7.10
N LEU A 142 10.20 -18.95 -5.98
CA LEU A 142 10.83 -17.84 -5.25
C LEU A 142 11.82 -18.33 -4.17
N ALA A 143 11.58 -19.51 -3.59
CA ALA A 143 12.50 -20.23 -2.70
C ALA A 143 13.69 -20.81 -3.47
#